data_AF-A0A9D4KQ58-F1
#
_entry.id   AF-A0A9D4KQ58-F1
#
_cell.length_a   1.000
_cell.length_b   1.000
_cell.length_c   1.000
_cell.angle_alpha   90.00
_cell.angle_beta   90.00
_cell.angle_gamma   90.00
#
_symmetry.space_group_name_H-M   'P 1'
#
loop_
_entity.id
_entity.type
_entity.pdbx_description
1 polymer ?
#
loop_
_entity_poly.entity_id
_entity_poly.type
_entity_poly.pdbx_seq_one_letter_code
_entity_poly.pdbx_strand_id
1 'polypeptide(L)'
;MISGLRTRFYISYINTALTFISLSVYVLYSVYYPLEENKAHTSFQAFYNAAVCVEGLDGNSNNSLATFRSKSGIVLGVVLLFMTTSIVFTDQANWQSRIAAKPSQGVVGFFLAAYIWFLVETVLAITTSMTYLSLSLTNSTHVLSAIESDNG
;
A
#
# COMPACT_ATOMS: atom_id res chain seq x y z
N MET A 1 31.46 -16.56 -12.14
CA MET A 1 30.60 -15.58 -11.43
C MET A 1 30.51 -14.31 -12.26
N ILE A 2 29.39 -14.07 -12.93
CA ILE A 2 29.13 -12.78 -13.56
C ILE A 2 28.83 -11.81 -12.41
N SER A 3 29.83 -11.06 -11.96
CA SER A 3 29.73 -10.10 -10.86
C SER A 3 30.07 -8.71 -11.40
N GLY A 4 29.17 -7.76 -11.20
CA GLY A 4 29.34 -6.39 -11.69
C GLY A 4 28.09 -5.54 -11.49
N LEU A 5 28.26 -4.21 -11.54
CA LEU A 5 27.18 -3.24 -11.36
C LEU A 5 26.04 -3.43 -12.39
N ARG A 6 26.38 -3.80 -13.64
CA ARG A 6 25.41 -4.08 -14.72
C ARG A 6 24.52 -5.29 -14.44
N THR A 7 25.07 -6.35 -13.86
CA THR A 7 24.33 -7.56 -13.49
C THR A 7 23.31 -7.27 -12.40
N ARG A 8 23.67 -6.41 -11.42
CA ARG A 8 22.73 -5.97 -10.38
C ARG A 8 21.55 -5.19 -10.96
N PHE A 9 21.80 -4.30 -11.93
CA PHE A 9 20.71 -3.60 -12.62
C PHE A 9 19.80 -4.57 -13.37
N TYR A 10 20.35 -5.54 -14.10
CA TYR A 10 19.54 -6.53 -14.83
C TYR A 10 18.65 -7.37 -13.90
N ILE A 11 19.21 -7.88 -12.79
CA ILE A 11 18.45 -8.62 -11.78
C ILE A 11 17.37 -7.73 -11.15
N SER A 12 17.69 -6.47 -10.85
CA SER A 12 16.73 -5.51 -10.31
C SER A 12 15.56 -5.26 -11.27
N TYR A 13 15.81 -5.10 -12.58
CA TYR A 13 14.74 -4.95 -13.57
C TYR A 13 13.83 -6.19 -13.66
N ILE A 14 14.40 -7.40 -13.60
CA ILE A 14 13.60 -8.64 -13.61
C ILE A 14 12.77 -8.74 -12.33
N ASN A 15 13.36 -8.48 -11.16
CA ASN A 15 12.64 -8.53 -9.90
C ASN A 15 11.48 -7.53 -9.85
N THR A 16 11.73 -6.31 -10.34
CA THR A 16 10.69 -5.29 -10.48
C THR A 16 9.59 -5.75 -11.44
N ALA A 17 9.94 -6.30 -12.60
CA ALA A 17 8.96 -6.82 -13.56
C ALA A 17 8.09 -7.95 -12.97
N LEU A 18 8.71 -8.89 -12.24
CA LEU A 18 7.99 -9.96 -11.54
C LEU A 18 7.03 -9.39 -10.50
N THR A 19 7.46 -8.41 -9.72
CA THR A 19 6.61 -7.74 -8.72
C THR A 19 5.38 -7.11 -9.38
N PHE A 20 5.56 -6.40 -10.51
CA PHE A 20 4.44 -5.81 -11.24
C PHE A 20 3.49 -6.86 -11.83
N ILE A 21 4.01 -7.97 -12.36
CA ILE A 21 3.18 -9.06 -12.88
C ILE A 21 2.36 -9.66 -11.74
N SER A 22 3.00 -10.00 -10.61
CA SER A 22 2.32 -10.54 -9.44
C SER A 22 1.24 -9.58 -8.91
N LEU A 23 1.54 -8.29 -8.85
CA LEU A 23 0.57 -7.28 -8.40
C LEU A 23 -0.59 -7.14 -9.38
N SER A 24 -0.32 -7.17 -10.69
CA SER A 24 -1.35 -7.09 -11.72
C SER A 24 -2.29 -8.29 -11.65
N VAL A 25 -1.75 -9.49 -11.46
CA VAL A 25 -2.53 -10.72 -11.24
C VAL A 25 -3.35 -10.60 -9.96
N TYR A 26 -2.77 -10.14 -8.85
CA TYR A 26 -3.49 -9.93 -7.60
C TYR A 26 -4.69 -8.98 -7.79
N VAL A 27 -4.50 -7.84 -8.44
CA VAL A 27 -5.56 -6.85 -8.69
C VAL A 27 -6.66 -7.44 -9.60
N LEU A 28 -6.27 -8.18 -10.64
CA LEU A 28 -7.23 -8.83 -11.53
C LEU A 28 -8.11 -9.84 -10.78
N TYR A 29 -7.54 -10.69 -9.93
CA TYR A 29 -8.32 -11.69 -9.19
C TYR A 29 -9.06 -11.13 -7.98
N SER A 30 -8.57 -10.05 -7.35
CA SER A 30 -9.24 -9.47 -6.18
C SER A 30 -10.35 -8.50 -6.55
N VAL A 31 -10.19 -7.71 -7.63
CA VAL A 31 -11.13 -6.65 -8.01
C VAL A 31 -12.02 -7.06 -9.19
N TYR A 32 -11.46 -7.65 -10.25
CA TYR A 32 -12.19 -7.89 -11.50
C TYR A 32 -12.80 -9.30 -11.60
N TYR A 33 -12.10 -10.32 -11.13
CA TYR A 33 -12.56 -11.71 -11.11
C TYR A 33 -12.56 -12.30 -9.69
N PRO A 34 -13.21 -11.66 -8.71
CA PRO A 34 -13.34 -12.23 -7.38
C PRO A 34 -14.16 -13.52 -7.42
N LEU A 35 -13.79 -14.47 -6.55
CA LEU A 35 -14.57 -15.68 -6.28
C LEU A 35 -16.01 -15.28 -5.91
N GLU A 36 -17.01 -16.11 -6.26
CA GLU A 36 -18.43 -15.80 -6.04
C GLU A 36 -18.74 -15.42 -4.59
N GLU A 37 -18.08 -16.05 -3.63
CA GLU A 37 -18.19 -15.77 -2.20
C GLU A 37 -17.68 -14.36 -1.83
N ASN A 38 -16.63 -13.87 -2.51
CA ASN A 38 -15.99 -12.59 -2.23
C ASN A 38 -16.59 -11.43 -3.04
N LYS A 39 -17.35 -11.70 -4.11
CA LYS A 39 -17.98 -10.68 -4.96
C LYS A 39 -18.81 -9.66 -4.19
N ALA A 40 -19.50 -10.11 -3.14
CA ALA A 40 -20.32 -9.24 -2.30
C ALA A 40 -19.47 -8.26 -1.47
N HIS A 41 -18.23 -8.61 -1.15
CA HIS A 41 -17.34 -7.86 -0.25
C HIS A 41 -16.33 -6.96 -0.99
N THR A 42 -16.05 -7.25 -2.26
CA THR A 42 -15.06 -6.52 -3.08
C THR A 42 -15.67 -5.41 -3.94
N SER A 43 -16.98 -5.15 -3.83
CA SER A 43 -17.65 -4.05 -4.53
C SER A 43 -17.39 -2.70 -3.84
N PHE A 44 -17.22 -1.63 -4.63
CA PHE A 44 -17.08 -0.27 -4.13
C PHE A 44 -18.30 0.17 -3.28
N GLN A 45 -19.51 -0.29 -3.64
CA GLN A 45 -20.71 0.01 -2.87
C GLN A 45 -20.68 -0.67 -1.49
N ALA A 46 -20.18 -1.90 -1.41
CA ALA A 46 -20.03 -2.62 -0.15
C ALA A 46 -19.03 -1.90 0.76
N PHE A 47 -17.91 -1.43 0.21
CA PHE A 47 -16.95 -0.62 0.94
C PHE A 47 -17.52 0.70 1.45
N TYR A 48 -18.24 1.45 0.62
CA TYR A 48 -18.84 2.71 1.04
C TYR A 48 -19.83 2.50 2.18
N ASN A 49 -20.69 1.49 2.05
CA ASN A 49 -21.63 1.12 3.10
C ASN A 49 -20.89 0.69 4.38
N ALA A 50 -19.80 -0.07 4.27
CA ALA A 50 -18.96 -0.45 5.40
C ALA A 50 -18.27 0.73 6.09
N ALA A 51 -17.74 1.67 5.31
CA ALA A 51 -17.07 2.85 5.85
C ALA A 51 -18.02 3.81 6.58
N VAL A 52 -19.31 3.81 6.23
CA VAL A 52 -20.34 4.62 6.90
C VAL A 52 -20.90 3.92 8.14
N CYS A 53 -21.09 2.60 8.08
CA CYS A 53 -21.74 1.82 9.15
C CYS A 53 -20.78 1.37 10.27
N VAL A 54 -19.48 1.23 9.99
CA VAL A 54 -18.49 0.84 11.01
C VAL A 54 -18.05 2.08 11.79
N GLU A 55 -18.16 2.02 13.13
CA GLU A 55 -17.61 3.05 14.00
C GLU A 55 -16.08 3.08 13.89
N GLY A 56 -15.55 4.26 13.57
CA GLY A 56 -14.12 4.52 13.49
C GLY A 56 -13.52 4.83 14.85
N LEU A 57 -12.18 4.83 14.91
CA LEU A 57 -11.43 5.09 16.14
C LEU A 57 -11.80 6.41 16.82
N ASP A 58 -11.75 6.40 18.15
CA ASP A 58 -11.94 7.59 18.99
C ASP A 58 -11.04 8.75 18.55
N GLY A 59 -11.66 9.90 18.30
CA GLY A 59 -10.99 11.11 17.84
C GLY A 59 -11.12 11.38 16.33
N ASN A 60 -11.75 10.48 15.56
CA ASN A 60 -12.27 10.83 14.24
C ASN A 60 -13.50 11.73 14.36
N SER A 61 -13.69 12.66 13.40
CA SER A 61 -14.90 13.50 13.38
C SER A 61 -16.14 12.60 13.23
N ASN A 62 -17.11 12.74 14.13
CA ASN A 62 -18.32 11.90 14.20
C ASN A 62 -18.05 10.39 14.28
N ASN A 63 -16.88 9.97 14.78
CA ASN A 63 -16.45 8.56 14.79
C ASN A 63 -16.59 7.89 13.41
N SER A 64 -16.49 8.65 12.32
CA SER A 64 -16.59 8.11 10.97
C SER A 64 -15.21 7.80 10.39
N LEU A 65 -15.03 6.57 9.88
CA LEU A 65 -13.82 6.17 9.17
C LEU A 65 -13.53 7.04 7.94
N ALA A 66 -14.57 7.61 7.31
CA ALA A 66 -14.44 8.43 6.11
C ALA A 66 -13.74 9.78 6.35
N THR A 67 -13.56 10.20 7.61
CA THR A 67 -12.98 11.53 7.92
C THR A 67 -11.45 11.50 8.02
N PHE A 68 -10.82 10.34 8.23
CA PHE A 68 -9.36 10.18 8.33
C PHE A 68 -8.64 11.23 9.22
N ARG A 69 -9.27 11.63 10.33
CA ARG A 69 -8.81 12.71 11.23
C ARG A 69 -8.41 12.21 12.62
N SER A 70 -7.94 10.97 12.75
CA SER A 70 -7.49 10.45 14.03
C SER A 70 -6.13 11.03 14.43
N LYS A 71 -5.93 11.29 15.73
CA LYS A 71 -4.63 11.75 16.27
C LYS A 71 -3.53 10.73 16.00
N SER A 72 -3.82 9.45 16.19
CA SER A 72 -2.91 8.34 15.90
C SER A 72 -2.53 8.28 14.43
N GLY A 73 -3.47 8.52 13.51
CA GLY A 73 -3.22 8.55 12.07
C GLY A 73 -2.26 9.66 11.65
N ILE A 74 -2.41 10.87 12.22
CA ILE A 74 -1.49 11.98 11.94
C ILE A 74 -0.08 11.69 12.47
N VAL A 75 0.03 11.17 13.70
CA VAL A 75 1.33 10.78 14.27
C VAL A 75 2.00 9.70 13.43
N LEU A 76 1.26 8.65 13.04
CA LEU A 76 1.76 7.58 12.18
C LEU A 76 2.18 8.14 10.82
N GLY A 77 1.40 9.04 10.22
CA GLY A 77 1.73 9.67 8.94
C GLY A 77 3.04 10.47 9.00
N VAL A 78 3.26 11.24 10.08
CA VAL A 78 4.52 11.99 10.28
C VAL A 78 5.69 11.03 10.48
N VAL A 79 5.52 9.99 11.30
CA VAL A 79 6.55 8.96 11.52
C VAL A 79 6.89 8.25 10.21
N LEU A 80 5.90 7.84 9.42
CA LEU A 80 6.09 7.17 8.13
C LEU A 80 6.81 8.07 7.12
N LEU A 81 6.50 9.37 7.10
CA LEU A 81 7.18 10.33 6.24
C LEU A 81 8.68 10.40 6.56
N PHE A 82 9.04 10.58 7.84
CA PHE A 82 10.43 10.64 8.26
C PHE A 82 11.14 9.28 8.13
N MET A 83 10.46 8.17 8.42
CA MET A 83 10.98 6.82 8.25
C MET A 83 11.32 6.53 6.79
N THR A 84 10.37 6.75 5.88
CA THR A 84 10.55 6.52 4.43
C THR A 84 11.67 7.40 3.87
N THR A 85 11.71 8.67 4.30
CA THR A 85 12.78 9.60 3.93
C THR A 85 14.12 9.07 4.42
N SER A 86 14.22 8.70 5.69
CA SER A 86 15.48 8.23 6.30
C SER A 86 16.07 7.05 5.53
N ILE A 87 15.26 6.01 5.25
CA ILE A 87 15.71 4.81 4.53
C ILE A 87 16.30 5.18 3.15
N VAL A 88 15.65 6.09 2.42
CA VAL A 88 16.10 6.48 1.07
C VAL A 88 17.38 7.31 1.10
N PHE A 89 17.50 8.24 2.06
CA PHE A 89 18.67 9.12 2.15
C PHE A 89 19.90 8.42 2.72
N THR A 90 19.72 7.41 3.58
CA THR A 90 20.84 6.63 4.15
C THR A 90 21.31 5.46 3.28
N ASP A 91 20.61 5.14 2.19
CA ASP A 91 20.99 4.03 1.31
C ASP A 91 22.10 4.42 0.32
N GLN A 92 23.33 3.98 0.64
CA GLN A 92 24.52 4.21 -0.17
C GLN A 92 24.44 3.58 -1.57
N ALA A 93 23.79 2.43 -1.74
CA ALA A 93 23.70 1.74 -3.04
C ALA A 93 22.77 2.50 -4.00
N ASN A 94 21.72 3.12 -3.47
CA ASN A 94 20.82 3.98 -4.21
C ASN A 94 21.54 5.25 -4.72
N TRP A 95 22.34 5.89 -3.86
CA TRP A 95 23.15 7.05 -4.26
C TRP A 95 24.18 6.74 -5.35
N GLN A 96 24.86 5.59 -5.26
CA GLN A 96 25.80 5.14 -6.30
C GLN A 96 25.11 4.96 -7.66
N SER A 97 23.89 4.41 -7.65
CA SER A 97 23.10 4.21 -8.87
C SER A 97 22.63 5.55 -9.47
N ARG A 98 22.30 6.54 -8.63
CA ARG A 98 21.87 7.88 -9.04
C ARG A 98 22.98 8.69 -9.68
N ILE A 99 24.18 8.66 -9.12
CA ILE A 99 25.35 9.39 -9.66
C ILE A 99 25.77 8.83 -11.04
N ALA A 100 25.55 7.54 -11.28
CA ALA A 100 25.85 6.90 -12.56
C ALA A 100 24.81 7.21 -13.67
N ALA A 101 23.65 7.78 -13.33
CA ALA A 101 22.59 8.08 -14.28
C ALA A 101 22.73 9.49 -14.89
N LYS A 102 22.18 9.69 -16.11
CA LYS A 102 22.12 11.02 -16.73
C LYS A 102 21.17 11.94 -15.95
N PRO A 103 21.57 13.18 -15.59
CA PRO A 103 20.77 14.05 -14.71
C PRO A 103 19.33 14.31 -15.19
N SER A 104 19.13 14.61 -16.48
CA SER A 104 17.81 14.90 -17.04
C SER A 104 16.86 13.69 -17.05
N GLN A 105 17.40 12.49 -17.28
CA GLN A 105 16.64 11.25 -17.26
C GLN A 105 16.40 10.75 -15.82
N GLY A 106 17.34 11.03 -14.91
CA GLY A 106 17.22 10.69 -13.50
C GLY A 106 16.06 11.39 -12.80
N VAL A 107 15.83 12.67 -13.10
CA VAL A 107 14.71 13.45 -12.50
C VAL A 107 13.36 12.88 -12.91
N VAL A 108 13.16 12.59 -14.21
CA VAL A 108 11.91 11.98 -14.70
C VAL A 108 11.72 10.59 -14.10
N GLY A 109 12.79 9.79 -14.04
CA GLY A 109 12.76 8.47 -13.41
C GLY A 109 12.37 8.54 -11.93
N PHE A 110 12.81 9.57 -11.20
CA PHE A 110 12.45 9.76 -9.79
C PHE A 110 10.96 10.04 -9.60
N PHE A 111 10.38 10.96 -10.38
CA PHE A 111 8.94 11.24 -10.30
C PHE A 111 8.09 10.05 -10.72
N LEU A 112 8.49 9.34 -11.77
CA LEU A 112 7.78 8.13 -12.21
C LEU A 112 7.84 7.04 -11.13
N ALA A 113 9.01 6.81 -10.52
CA ALA A 113 9.16 5.86 -9.44
C ALA A 113 8.30 6.22 -8.21
N ALA A 114 8.28 7.51 -7.83
CA ALA A 114 7.45 7.98 -6.72
C ALA A 114 5.95 7.81 -7.00
N TYR A 115 5.52 8.12 -8.22
CA TYR A 115 4.13 7.94 -8.65
C TYR A 115 3.71 6.47 -8.63
N ILE A 116 4.53 5.60 -9.21
CA ILE A 116 4.31 4.15 -9.22
C ILE A 116 4.25 3.60 -7.80
N TRP A 117 5.17 3.99 -6.93
CA TRP A 117 5.21 3.56 -5.54
C TRP A 117 3.89 3.91 -4.83
N PHE A 118 3.41 5.15 -5.02
CA PHE A 118 2.15 5.59 -4.45
C PHE A 118 0.96 4.76 -4.97
N LEU A 119 0.92 4.48 -6.28
CA LEU A 119 -0.16 3.68 -6.88
C LEU A 119 -0.20 2.24 -6.36
N VAL A 120 0.96 1.59 -6.28
CA VAL A 120 1.07 0.19 -5.84
C VAL A 120 0.52 0.03 -4.42
N GLU A 121 1.00 0.87 -3.50
CA GLU A 121 0.54 0.83 -2.10
C GLU A 121 -0.94 1.20 -1.98
N THR A 122 -1.40 2.21 -2.73
CA THR A 122 -2.80 2.64 -2.69
C THR A 122 -3.76 1.54 -3.14
N VAL A 123 -3.44 0.84 -4.23
CA VAL A 123 -4.30 -0.24 -4.74
C VAL A 123 -4.35 -1.40 -3.74
N LEU A 124 -3.20 -1.83 -3.22
CA LEU A 124 -3.15 -2.91 -2.21
C LEU A 124 -3.91 -2.53 -0.94
N ALA A 125 -3.71 -1.31 -0.43
CA ALA A 125 -4.35 -0.81 0.77
C ALA A 125 -5.87 -0.72 0.60
N ILE A 126 -6.37 -0.17 -0.52
CA ILE A 126 -7.80 -0.06 -0.77
C ILE A 126 -8.43 -1.45 -0.88
N THR A 127 -7.89 -2.35 -1.71
CA THR A 127 -8.46 -3.69 -1.90
C THR A 127 -8.50 -4.50 -0.60
N THR A 128 -7.45 -4.40 0.21
CA THR A 128 -7.39 -5.09 1.50
C THR A 128 -8.36 -4.46 2.52
N SER A 129 -8.41 -3.13 2.60
CA SER A 129 -9.31 -2.41 3.49
C SER A 129 -10.78 -2.64 3.14
N MET A 130 -11.10 -2.70 1.84
CA MET A 130 -12.44 -3.04 1.35
C MET A 130 -12.89 -4.40 1.84
N THR A 131 -12.04 -5.42 1.64
CA THR A 131 -12.33 -6.78 2.07
C THR A 131 -12.48 -6.86 3.60
N TYR A 132 -11.57 -6.22 4.34
CA TYR A 132 -11.59 -6.22 5.81
C TYR A 132 -12.87 -5.60 6.38
N LEU A 133 -13.24 -4.40 5.92
CA LEU A 133 -14.42 -3.70 6.42
C LEU A 133 -15.72 -4.41 6.04
N SER A 134 -15.81 -4.91 4.80
CA SER A 134 -16.97 -5.68 4.35
C SER A 134 -17.15 -6.97 5.16
N LEU A 135 -16.08 -7.68 5.50
CA LEU A 135 -16.13 -8.88 6.35
C LEU A 135 -16.52 -8.53 7.79
N SER A 136 -16.00 -7.43 8.32
CA SER A 136 -16.34 -6.97 9.68
C SER A 136 -17.83 -6.63 9.82
N LEU A 137 -18.42 -6.02 8.79
CA LEU A 137 -19.87 -5.81 8.74
C LEU A 137 -20.66 -7.13 8.77
N THR A 138 -20.27 -8.11 7.97
CA THR A 138 -20.99 -9.40 7.89
C THR A 138 -20.90 -10.18 9.19
N ASN A 139 -19.74 -10.19 9.84
CA ASN A 139 -19.53 -10.89 11.11
C ASN A 139 -20.05 -10.13 12.33
N SER A 140 -20.61 -8.91 12.17
CA SER A 140 -21.10 -8.03 13.25
C SER A 140 -20.08 -7.77 14.37
N THR A 141 -18.81 -8.07 14.11
CA THR A 141 -17.67 -8.03 15.04
C THR A 141 -16.41 -7.70 14.24
N HIS A 142 -15.38 -7.17 14.89
CA HIS A 142 -14.07 -7.00 14.25
C HIS A 142 -13.49 -8.37 13.94
N VAL A 143 -13.01 -8.58 12.71
CA VAL A 143 -12.42 -9.86 12.26
C VAL A 143 -11.17 -10.23 13.08
N LEU A 144 -10.53 -9.23 13.69
CA LEU A 144 -9.37 -9.40 14.57
C LEU A 144 -9.82 -9.42 16.02
N SER A 145 -9.29 -10.37 16.79
CA SER A 145 -9.47 -10.40 18.24
C SER A 145 -8.70 -9.24 18.89
N ALA A 146 -9.13 -8.77 20.06
CA ALA A 146 -8.46 -7.65 20.77
C ALA A 146 -6.96 -7.89 21.02
N ILE A 147 -6.54 -9.16 21.18
CA ILE A 147 -5.14 -9.56 21.36
C ILE A 147 -4.32 -9.39 20.07
N GLU A 148 -4.97 -9.52 18.92
CA GLU A 148 -4.32 -9.42 17.61
C GLU A 148 -4.21 -7.96 17.13
N SER A 149 -5.07 -7.09 17.67
CA SER A 149 -5.02 -5.63 17.43
C SER A 149 -3.92 -4.92 18.23
N ASP A 150 -3.57 -5.39 19.42
CA ASP A 150 -2.57 -4.75 20.30
C ASP A 150 -1.12 -5.17 20.00
N ASN A 151 -0.92 -6.19 19.18
CA ASN A 151 0.39 -6.73 18.82
C ASN A 151 0.87 -6.30 17.41
N GLY A 152 0.15 -5.37 16.77
CA GLY A 152 0.48 -4.82 15.44
C GLY A 152 1.34 -3.56 15.49
#